data_AF-A0A1F3GZG5-F1
#
_entry.id   AF-A0A1F3GZG5-F1
#
_cell.length_a   1.000
_cell.length_b   1.000
_cell.length_c   1.000
_cell.angle_alpha   90.00
_cell.angle_beta   90.00
_cell.angle_gamma   90.00
#
_symmetry.space_group_name_H-M   'P 1'
#
loop_
_entity.id
_entity.type
_entity.pdbx_description
1 polymer ?
#
loop_
_entity_poly.entity_id
_entity_poly.type
_entity_poly.pdbx_seq_one_letter_code
_entity_poly.pdbx_strand_id
1 'polypeptide(L)' 'MNPLLINLNGWEIPIIVLVILILFGGRKIPEFMKGLGKGINSFKKGLNDIEDDIKAGPSEHNSNSNGEK' A
#
# COMPACT_ATOMS: atom_id res chain seq x y z
N MET A 1 25.72 -16.88 32.27
CA MET A 1 26.11 -15.68 31.50
C MET A 1 25.71 -15.94 30.06
N ASN A 2 24.55 -15.41 29.67
CA ASN A 2 23.94 -15.74 28.39
C ASN A 2 24.18 -14.55 27.45
N PRO A 3 25.05 -14.67 26.42
CA PRO A 3 25.31 -13.58 25.48
C PRO A 3 24.08 -13.20 24.65
N LEU A 4 22.99 -13.97 24.75
CA LEU A 4 21.74 -13.74 24.02
C LEU A 4 20.95 -12.52 24.51
N LEU A 5 21.17 -12.03 25.73
CA LEU A 5 20.44 -10.87 26.26
C LEU A 5 21.10 -9.51 25.97
N ILE A 6 22.39 -9.50 25.60
CA ILE A 6 23.13 -8.27 25.26
C ILE A 6 22.84 -7.79 23.82
N ASN A 7 22.18 -8.63 22.99
CA ASN A 7 21.94 -8.34 21.57
C ASN A 7 20.59 -7.69 21.24
N LEU A 8 19.67 -7.56 22.20
CA LEU A 8 18.35 -6.93 22.00
C LEU A 8 18.38 -5.39 21.89
N ASN A 9 19.56 -4.80 21.67
CA ASN A 9 19.81 -3.36 21.57
C ASN A 9 19.44 -2.77 20.19
N GLY A 10 18.54 -3.40 19.44
CA GLY A 10 18.07 -2.93 18.13
C GLY A 10 19.07 -3.09 16.97
N TRP A 11 20.26 -3.64 17.22
CA TRP A 11 21.28 -3.87 16.19
C TRP A 11 20.98 -5.08 15.27
N GLU A 12 20.00 -5.89 15.64
CA GLU A 12 19.58 -7.08 14.91
C GLU A 12 18.88 -6.72 13.59
N ILE A 13 17.99 -5.72 13.63
CA ILE A 13 17.24 -5.23 12.47
C ILE A 13 18.17 -4.76 11.33
N PRO A 14 19.15 -3.85 11.56
CA PRO A 14 20.04 -3.42 10.49
C PRO A 14 20.94 -4.54 9.96
N ILE A 15 21.34 -5.52 10.78
CA ILE A 15 22.08 -6.70 10.32
C ILE A 15 21.24 -7.57 9.37
N ILE A 16 19.98 -7.85 9.72
CA ILE A 16 19.07 -8.60 8.84
C ILE A 16 18.85 -7.84 7.52
N VAL A 17 18.61 -6.53 7.59
CA VAL A 17 18.43 -5.69 6.41
C VAL A 17 19.67 -5.71 5.53
N LEU A 18 20.87 -5.67 6.12
CA LEU A 18 22.12 -5.72 5.38
C LEU A 18 22.32 -7.07 4.66
N VAL A 19 22.00 -8.19 5.31
CA VAL A 19 22.05 -9.52 4.69
C VAL A 19 21.07 -9.61 3.51
N ILE A 20 19.84 -9.16 3.69
CA ILE A 20 18.83 -9.12 2.61
C ILE A 20 19.31 -8.21 1.48
N LEU A 21 19.95 -7.08 1.79
CA LEU A 21 20.48 -6.14 0.80
C LEU A 21 21.59 -6.76 -0.05
N ILE A 22 22.43 -7.63 0.53
CA ILE A 22 23.48 -8.34 -0.21
C ILE A 22 22.88 -9.42 -1.11
N LEU A 23 21.90 -10.19 -0.61
CA LEU A 23 21.27 -11.27 -1.37
C LEU A 23 20.40 -10.76 -2.53
N PHE A 24 19.63 -9.71 -2.30
CA PHE A 24 18.70 -9.16 -3.30
C PHE A 24 19.26 -7.94 -4.03
N GLY A 25 20.26 -7.26 -3.49
CA GLY A 25 20.78 -6.00 -3.99
C GLY A 25 19.93 -4.80 -3.57
N GLY A 26 20.55 -3.64 -3.37
CA GLY A 26 19.85 -2.41 -2.93
C GLY A 26 18.85 -1.82 -3.92
N ARG A 27 18.82 -2.30 -5.16
CA ARG A 27 17.89 -1.84 -6.20
C ARG A 27 16.59 -2.64 -6.24
N LYS A 28 16.58 -3.91 -5.82
CA LYS A 28 15.39 -4.78 -5.91
C LYS A 28 14.36 -4.49 -4.83
N ILE A 29 14.77 -4.11 -3.63
CA ILE A 29 13.84 -3.78 -2.52
C ILE A 29 12.94 -2.59 -2.89
N PRO A 30 13.45 -1.43 -3.36
CA PRO A 30 12.61 -0.29 -3.75
C PRO A 30 11.73 -0.59 -4.97
N GLU A 31 12.23 -1.37 -5.93
CA GLU A 31 11.48 -1.75 -7.13
C GLU A 31 10.31 -2.67 -6.79
N PHE A 32 10.54 -3.65 -5.91
CA PHE A 32 9.50 -4.51 -5.35
C PHE A 32 8.47 -3.72 -4.53
N MET A 33 8.92 -2.81 -3.65
CA MET A 33 8.03 -1.94 -2.89
C MET A 33 7.17 -1.04 -3.79
N LYS A 34 7.74 -0.49 -4.87
CA LYS A 34 6.97 0.28 -5.86
C LYS A 34 5.92 -0.58 -6.56
N GLY A 35 6.25 -1.82 -6.90
CA GLY A 35 5.31 -2.79 -7.49
C GLY A 35 4.16 -3.12 -6.54
N LEU A 36 4.48 -3.51 -5.30
CA LEU A 36 3.48 -3.81 -4.27
C LEU A 36 2.62 -2.60 -3.92
N GLY A 37 3.23 -1.41 -3.78
CA GLY A 37 2.52 -0.18 -3.44
C GLY A 37 1.51 0.22 -4.51
N LYS A 38 1.85 0.07 -5.79
CA LYS A 38 0.90 0.26 -6.90
C LYS A 38 -0.25 -0.75 -6.84
N GLY A 39 0.05 -2.04 -6.60
CA GLY A 39 -0.96 -3.09 -6.48
C GLY A 39 -1.96 -2.83 -5.35
N ILE A 40 -1.45 -2.51 -4.15
CA ILE A 40 -2.28 -2.16 -2.98
C ILE A 40 -3.12 -0.90 -3.25
N ASN A 41 -2.54 0.12 -3.89
CA ASN A 41 -3.25 1.36 -4.20
C ASN A 41 -4.38 1.15 -5.23
N SER A 42 -4.12 0.38 -6.29
CA SER A 42 -5.16 0.02 -7.28
C SER A 42 -6.24 -0.85 -6.66
N PHE A 43 -5.88 -1.78 -5.78
CA PHE A 43 -6.83 -2.61 -5.05
C PHE A 43 -7.73 -1.75 -4.15
N LYS A 44 -7.15 -0.83 -3.37
CA LYS A 44 -7.90 0.09 -2.51
C LYS A 44 -8.82 1.02 -3.31
N LYS A 45 -8.38 1.49 -4.48
CA LYS A 45 -9.21 2.31 -5.37
C LYS A 45 -10.41 1.52 -5.92
N GLY A 46 -10.20 0.27 -6.35
CA GLY A 46 -11.28 -0.58 -6.81
C GLY A 46 -12.29 -0.91 -5.72
N LEU A 47 -11.83 -1.14 -4.48
CA LEU A 47 -12.73 -1.35 -3.33
C LEU A 47 -13.61 -0.13 -3.05
N ASN A 48 -13.05 1.07 -3.10
CA ASN A 48 -13.80 2.31 -2.90
C ASN A 48 -14.85 2.53 -4.00
N ASP A 49 -14.50 2.27 -5.26
CA ASP A 49 -15.40 2.40 -6.42
C ASP A 49 -16.62 1.46 -6.27
N ILE A 50 -16.37 0.22 -5.83
CA ILE A 50 -17.42 -0.75 -5.53
C ILE A 50 -18.28 -0.32 -4.33
N GLU A 51 -17.67 0.23 -3.28
CA GLU A 51 -18.39 0.72 -2.11
C GLU A 51 -19.27 1.94 -2.44
N ASP A 52 -18.79 2.83 -3.30
CA ASP A 52 -19.52 3.98 -3.83
C ASP A 52 -20.69 3.53 -4.72
N ASP A 53 -20.49 2.54 -5.60
CA ASP A 53 -21.54 1.93 -6.43
C ASP A 53 -22.61 1.20 -5.58
N ILE A 54 -22.22 0.54 -4.49
CA ILE A 54 -23.16 -0.15 -3.58
C ILE A 54 -23.93 0.87 -2.71
N LYS A 55 -23.29 1.98 -2.33
CA LYS A 55 -23.97 3.08 -1.62
C LYS A 55 -24.89 3.89 -2.52
N ALA A 56 -24.56 4.02 -3.81
CA ALA A 56 -25.38 4.64 -4.83
C ALA A 56 -26.46 3.66 -5.36
N GLY A 57 -27.35 3.19 -4.48
CA GLY A 57 -28.63 2.62 -4.92
C GLY A 57 -29.43 3.63 -5.76
N PRO A 58 -30.34 3.19 -6.65
CA PRO A 58 -30.84 3.94 -7.80
C PRO A 58 -31.57 5.22 -7.38
N SER A 59 -30.83 6.30 -7.22
CA SER A 59 -31.36 7.61 -6.87
C SER A 59 -30.49 8.64 -7.56
N GLU A 60 -31.14 9.56 -8.27
CA GLU A 60 -30.60 10.84 -8.69
C GLU A 60 -29.78 10.89 -10.01
N HIS A 61 -30.39 10.43 -11.11
CA HIS A 61 -30.24 11.11 -12.40
C HIS A 61 -31.23 12.29 -12.44
N ASN A 62 -30.89 13.38 -11.74
CA ASN A 62 -31.63 14.64 -11.88
C ASN A 62 -31.12 15.37 -13.14
N SER A 63 -31.89 15.21 -14.22
CA SER A 63 -31.78 16.01 -15.44
C SER A 63 -31.94 17.49 -15.09
N ASN A 64 -30.86 18.27 -15.08
CA ASN A 64 -30.99 19.73 -15.09
C ASN A 64 -31.15 20.21 -16.54
N SER A 65 -32.38 20.11 -17.03
CA SER A 65 -32.86 20.86 -18.20
C SER A 65 -33.74 21.99 -17.70
N ASN A 66 -33.15 23.16 -17.55
CA ASN A 66 -33.82 24.47 -17.57
C ASN A 66 -32.70 25.47 -17.86
N GLY A 67 -32.73 26.28 -18.91
CA GLY A 67 -33.84 26.78 -19.70
C GLY A 67 -33.33 28.15 -20.11
N GLU A 68 -32.78 28.23 -21.32
CA GLU A 68 -32.52 29.51 -21.96
C GLU A 68 -33.85 30.24 -22.14
N LYS A 69 -33.84 31.52 -21.73
CA LYS A 69 -34.78 32.63 -22.03
C LYS A 69 -35.92 32.85 -21.06
#